data_AF-A0A8C5UF94-F1
#
_entry.id   AF-A0A8C5UF94-F1
#
_cell.length_a   1.000
_cell.length_b   1.000
_cell.length_c   1.000
_cell.angle_alpha   90.00
_cell.angle_beta   90.00
_cell.angle_gamma   90.00
#
_symmetry.space_group_name_H-M   'P 1'
#
loop_
_entity.id
_entity.type
_entity.pdbx_description
1 polymer ?
#
loop_
_entity_poly.entity_id
_entity_poly.type
_entity_poly.pdbx_seq_one_letter_code
_entity_poly.pdbx_strand_id
1 'polypeptide(L)'
;MAGSGEESRYSRQLYVLGGGARRLPEAAVLVSGLRGTGAQVATALVLAGTGLVVLHDRGATCTADRTHQFLLGESDLGQNRAEASQRALAELNPRVQHSLTDLAQVVVLTESPLEEQLRIGDFCHARDICFIVADTKGLAGQLFCDFGERFVVDDPAEGDPVCAVVQHISQGNPGVVTCMGTEDSHGHLFRDGDLVTFSGVQGMTELNTQKPIPIHVLDDFRLEIGDTSSFSPYRCGGLVLQVRRSQECSHVSPPQSHGAATQCPSCPHSALPTPPPCRGLPSPLCPQADAERVLELARSLGAQLGPLDEDTVRAFASVSAGDLCPMAAVVGAMAAQEVLKAITGKLLPLDQWLYFDALECLALAGAAQLTETDCAPVRPRPECCCWPCQSLPLPLGLGA
;
A
#
# COMPACT_ATOMS: atom_id res chain seq x y z
N MET A 1 -10.18 -6.81 -26.12
CA MET A 1 -9.80 -8.17 -25.68
C MET A 1 -8.30 -8.17 -25.54
N ALA A 2 -7.82 -8.36 -24.31
CA ALA A 2 -6.39 -8.46 -24.03
C ALA A 2 -5.81 -9.63 -24.84
N GLY A 3 -4.65 -9.43 -25.49
CA GLY A 3 -4.02 -10.49 -26.28
C GLY A 3 -3.70 -11.73 -25.43
N SER A 4 -3.63 -12.92 -26.03
CA SER A 4 -3.34 -14.19 -25.33
C SER A 4 -2.06 -14.18 -24.49
N GLY A 5 -1.10 -13.30 -24.78
CA GLY A 5 0.11 -13.10 -23.98
C GLY A 5 -0.07 -12.22 -22.73
N GLU A 6 -1.13 -11.42 -22.65
CA GLU A 6 -1.42 -10.56 -21.48
C GLU A 6 -2.04 -11.37 -20.34
N GLU A 7 -3.01 -12.23 -20.67
CA GLU A 7 -3.61 -13.16 -19.72
C GLU A 7 -2.55 -14.10 -19.14
N SER A 8 -1.57 -14.53 -19.93
CA SER A 8 -0.46 -15.37 -19.45
C SER A 8 0.45 -14.63 -18.46
N ARG A 9 0.83 -13.37 -18.72
CA ARG A 9 1.72 -12.59 -17.86
C ARG A 9 1.06 -12.23 -16.52
N TYR A 10 -0.18 -11.76 -16.56
CA TYR A 10 -0.89 -11.29 -15.38
C TYR A 10 -1.80 -12.35 -14.75
N SER A 11 -1.76 -13.62 -15.20
CA SER A 11 -2.65 -14.68 -14.72
C SER A 11 -2.80 -14.71 -13.20
N ARG A 12 -1.68 -14.71 -12.46
CA ARG A 12 -1.70 -14.72 -10.98
C ARG A 12 -2.26 -13.43 -10.38
N GLN A 13 -1.92 -12.29 -10.98
CA GLN A 13 -2.39 -10.98 -10.53
C GLN A 13 -3.89 -10.78 -10.80
N LEU A 14 -4.43 -11.35 -11.88
CA LEU A 14 -5.85 -11.28 -12.22
C LEU A 14 -6.72 -11.96 -11.17
N TYR A 15 -6.25 -13.03 -10.53
CA TYR A 15 -6.96 -13.64 -9.40
C TYR A 15 -7.02 -12.70 -8.18
N VAL A 16 -5.98 -11.87 -7.97
CA VAL A 16 -5.92 -10.94 -6.83
C VAL A 16 -6.71 -9.67 -7.11
N LEU A 17 -6.56 -9.05 -8.28
CA LEU A 17 -7.17 -7.76 -8.61
C LEU A 17 -8.55 -7.89 -9.29
N GLY A 18 -8.88 -9.08 -9.79
CA GLY A 18 -10.13 -9.36 -10.48
C GLY A 18 -10.41 -8.37 -11.63
N GLY A 19 -11.67 -7.98 -11.77
CA GLY A 19 -12.11 -7.04 -12.80
C GLY A 19 -11.48 -5.65 -12.70
N GLY A 20 -10.96 -5.24 -11.53
CA GLY A 20 -10.33 -3.94 -11.32
C GLY A 20 -9.02 -3.76 -12.10
N ALA A 21 -8.33 -4.86 -12.42
CA ALA A 21 -7.07 -4.84 -13.18
C ALA A 21 -7.19 -4.15 -14.55
N ARG A 22 -8.40 -4.09 -15.13
CA ARG A 22 -8.66 -3.42 -16.41
C ARG A 22 -8.41 -1.91 -16.38
N ARG A 23 -8.42 -1.28 -15.19
CA ARG A 23 -8.16 0.15 -15.01
C ARG A 23 -6.66 0.48 -15.01
N LEU A 24 -5.79 -0.50 -14.77
CA LEU A 24 -4.34 -0.27 -14.65
C LEU A 24 -3.71 0.29 -15.94
N PRO A 25 -3.99 -0.23 -17.15
CA PRO A 25 -3.35 0.27 -18.37
C PRO A 25 -3.74 1.71 -18.75
N GLU A 26 -4.83 2.23 -18.19
CA GLU A 26 -5.32 3.60 -18.42
C GLU A 26 -4.82 4.58 -17.35
N ALA A 27 -4.23 4.08 -16.26
CA ALA A 27 -3.82 4.87 -15.11
C ALA A 27 -2.44 5.53 -15.32
N ALA A 28 -2.31 6.75 -14.80
CA ALA A 28 -1.06 7.49 -14.69
C ALA A 28 -0.69 7.75 -13.22
N VAL A 29 0.51 7.36 -12.81
CA VAL A 29 1.00 7.51 -11.43
C VAL A 29 2.30 8.30 -11.41
N LEU A 30 2.39 9.32 -10.55
CA LEU A 30 3.63 10.04 -10.28
C LEU A 30 4.30 9.43 -9.05
N VAL A 31 5.58 9.06 -9.19
CA VAL A 31 6.46 8.69 -8.07
C VAL A 31 7.54 9.75 -7.93
N SER A 32 7.50 10.51 -6.84
CA SER A 32 8.45 11.56 -6.53
C SER A 32 9.41 11.11 -5.42
N GLY A 33 10.70 11.20 -5.68
CA GLY A 33 11.77 10.58 -4.89
C GLY A 33 12.03 9.17 -5.40
N LEU A 34 13.23 8.92 -5.94
CA LEU A 34 13.67 7.64 -6.49
C LEU A 34 14.90 7.13 -5.73
N ARG A 35 14.86 7.15 -4.39
CA ARG A 35 15.75 6.32 -3.56
C ARG A 35 15.16 4.91 -3.41
N GLY A 36 15.57 4.14 -2.40
CA GLY A 36 15.13 2.75 -2.20
C GLY A 36 13.60 2.60 -2.21
N THR A 37 12.89 3.37 -1.39
CA THR A 37 11.42 3.28 -1.25
C THR A 37 10.69 3.64 -2.54
N GLY A 38 11.04 4.76 -3.16
CA GLY A 38 10.44 5.18 -4.44
C GLY A 38 10.74 4.22 -5.59
N ALA A 39 11.96 3.67 -5.66
CA ALA A 39 12.32 2.66 -6.66
C ALA A 39 11.53 1.36 -6.49
N GLN A 40 11.25 0.96 -5.24
CA GLN A 40 10.38 -0.17 -4.94
C GLN A 40 8.95 0.08 -5.41
N VAL A 41 8.39 1.26 -5.10
CA VAL A 41 7.06 1.66 -5.57
C VAL A 41 6.99 1.62 -7.09
N ALA A 42 7.91 2.31 -7.78
CA ALA A 42 7.94 2.36 -9.24
C ALA A 42 8.03 0.96 -9.86
N THR A 43 8.89 0.11 -9.33
CA THR A 43 9.06 -1.29 -9.77
C THR A 43 7.76 -2.08 -9.63
N ALA A 44 7.10 -1.99 -8.49
CA ALA A 44 5.84 -2.69 -8.24
C ALA A 44 4.73 -2.22 -9.20
N LEU A 45 4.63 -0.92 -9.47
CA LEU A 45 3.64 -0.35 -10.41
C LEU A 45 3.88 -0.78 -11.86
N VAL A 46 5.15 -0.85 -12.26
CA VAL A 46 5.56 -1.31 -13.59
C VAL A 46 5.28 -2.81 -13.76
N LEU A 47 5.58 -3.61 -12.74
CA LEU A 47 5.25 -5.03 -12.75
C LEU A 47 3.74 -5.29 -12.75
N ALA A 48 2.97 -4.43 -12.06
CA ALA A 48 1.51 -4.50 -12.05
C ALA A 48 0.87 -4.11 -13.40
N GLY A 49 1.61 -3.46 -14.30
CA GLY A 49 1.09 -3.07 -15.62
C GLY A 49 0.31 -1.76 -15.60
N THR A 50 0.71 -0.81 -14.76
CA THR A 50 0.20 0.57 -14.78
C THR A 50 0.49 1.21 -16.15
N GLY A 51 -0.44 1.98 -16.71
CA GLY A 51 -0.30 2.57 -18.06
C GLY A 51 0.91 3.50 -18.20
N LEU A 52 1.00 4.47 -17.30
CA LEU A 52 2.08 5.46 -17.25
C LEU A 52 2.61 5.59 -15.81
N VAL A 53 3.93 5.50 -15.66
CA VAL A 53 4.64 5.82 -14.41
C VAL A 53 5.53 7.03 -14.66
N VAL A 54 5.16 8.17 -14.09
CA VAL A 54 5.93 9.42 -14.13
C VAL A 54 6.95 9.39 -12.99
N LEU A 55 8.22 9.56 -13.30
CA LEU A 55 9.31 9.51 -12.34
C LEU A 55 9.85 10.91 -12.10
N HIS A 56 9.95 11.33 -10.85
CA HIS A 56 10.53 12.61 -10.47
C HIS A 56 11.56 12.43 -9.37
N ASP A 57 12.78 12.90 -9.59
CA ASP A 57 13.79 13.06 -8.55
C ASP A 57 14.68 14.26 -8.93
N ARG A 58 15.15 15.02 -7.95
CA ARG A 58 16.03 16.18 -8.17
C ARG A 58 17.50 15.88 -7.93
N GLY A 59 17.81 14.78 -7.24
CA GLY A 59 19.17 14.44 -6.88
C GLY A 59 19.86 13.54 -7.91
N ALA A 60 21.17 13.70 -7.96
CA ALA A 60 22.04 12.82 -8.72
C ALA A 60 22.31 11.52 -7.95
N THR A 61 22.46 10.43 -8.69
CA THR A 61 22.91 9.14 -8.20
C THR A 61 24.26 9.27 -7.52
N CYS A 62 24.35 8.81 -6.28
CA CYS A 62 25.61 8.71 -5.55
C CYS A 62 25.91 7.25 -5.18
N THR A 63 27.14 7.00 -4.72
CA THR A 63 27.57 5.65 -4.34
C THR A 63 26.70 5.05 -3.22
N ALA A 64 26.16 5.87 -2.32
CA ALA A 64 25.30 5.40 -1.23
C ALA A 64 23.94 4.89 -1.73
N ASP A 65 23.38 5.50 -2.78
CA ASP A 65 22.07 5.11 -3.33
C ASP A 65 22.11 3.65 -3.83
N ARG A 66 23.25 3.19 -4.37
CA ARG A 66 23.41 1.83 -4.91
C ARG A 66 23.22 0.71 -3.89
N THR A 67 23.42 0.99 -2.60
CA THR A 67 23.28 -0.02 -1.55
C THR A 67 21.80 -0.33 -1.27
N HIS A 68 20.90 0.58 -1.63
CA HIS A 68 19.49 0.52 -1.25
C HIS A 68 18.53 0.70 -2.43
N GLN A 69 19.02 1.13 -3.59
CA GLN A 69 18.26 1.31 -4.83
C GLN A 69 18.78 0.39 -5.94
N PHE A 70 18.09 -0.73 -6.13
CA PHE A 70 18.49 -1.82 -7.04
C PHE A 70 18.36 -1.50 -8.54
N LEU A 71 17.76 -0.36 -8.91
CA LEU A 71 17.61 0.07 -10.31
C LEU A 71 18.87 0.72 -10.89
N LEU A 72 19.85 1.07 -10.05
CA LEU A 72 21.03 1.85 -10.45
C LEU A 72 22.29 1.00 -10.57
N GLY A 73 23.04 1.21 -11.65
CA GLY A 73 24.34 0.61 -11.90
C GLY A 73 25.52 1.57 -11.66
N GLU A 74 26.75 1.07 -11.87
CA GLU A 74 27.97 1.89 -11.75
C GLU A 74 28.05 3.01 -12.77
N SER A 75 27.51 2.75 -13.97
CA SER A 75 27.47 3.72 -15.07
C SER A 75 26.61 4.94 -14.78
N ASP A 76 25.79 4.88 -13.74
CA ASP A 76 24.71 5.83 -13.51
C ASP A 76 25.10 6.90 -12.48
N LEU A 77 26.30 6.79 -11.89
CA LEU A 77 26.85 7.78 -10.95
C LEU A 77 26.86 9.20 -11.55
N GLY A 78 26.33 10.16 -10.79
CA GLY A 78 26.23 11.56 -11.20
C GLY A 78 25.04 11.88 -12.12
N GLN A 79 24.36 10.88 -12.69
CA GLN A 79 23.14 11.08 -13.47
C GLN A 79 21.94 11.32 -12.54
N ASN A 80 20.88 11.95 -13.04
CA ASN A 80 19.65 12.09 -12.28
C ASN A 80 19.05 10.70 -11.96
N ARG A 81 18.61 10.47 -10.72
CA ARG A 81 18.10 9.14 -10.29
C ARG A 81 16.85 8.70 -11.06
N ALA A 82 15.95 9.61 -11.39
CA ALA A 82 14.74 9.28 -12.16
C ALA A 82 15.10 8.90 -13.60
N GLU A 83 15.97 9.67 -14.25
CA GLU A 83 16.48 9.36 -15.61
C GLU A 83 17.21 8.02 -15.64
N ALA A 84 18.13 7.78 -14.69
CA ALA A 84 18.90 6.55 -14.61
C ALA A 84 18.03 5.30 -14.39
N SER A 85 16.92 5.44 -13.65
CA SER A 85 16.00 4.34 -13.34
C SER A 85 15.15 3.91 -14.53
N GLN A 86 14.95 4.76 -15.54
CA GLN A 86 14.03 4.48 -16.67
C GLN A 86 14.43 3.22 -17.43
N ARG A 87 15.73 3.00 -17.68
CA ARG A 87 16.22 1.85 -18.44
C ARG A 87 15.81 0.54 -17.76
N ALA A 88 16.11 0.40 -16.47
CA ALA A 88 15.80 -0.80 -15.72
C ALA A 88 14.29 -1.05 -15.63
N LEU A 89 13.49 0.00 -15.43
CA LEU A 89 12.03 -0.11 -15.39
C LEU A 89 11.44 -0.54 -16.75
N ALA A 90 11.94 0.02 -17.86
CA ALA A 90 11.49 -0.34 -19.20
C ALA A 90 11.78 -1.81 -19.54
N GLU A 91 12.89 -2.37 -19.03
CA GLU A 91 13.22 -3.79 -19.19
C GLU A 91 12.27 -4.71 -18.42
N LEU A 92 11.77 -4.28 -17.25
CA LEU A 92 10.84 -5.08 -16.45
C LEU A 92 9.51 -5.29 -17.16
N ASN A 93 8.95 -4.23 -17.75
CA ASN A 93 7.69 -4.30 -18.47
C ASN A 93 7.64 -3.26 -19.61
N PRO A 94 8.02 -3.64 -20.85
CA PRO A 94 8.08 -2.72 -21.99
C PRO A 94 6.75 -2.08 -22.42
N ARG A 95 5.63 -2.50 -21.82
CA ARG A 95 4.29 -1.96 -22.11
C ARG A 95 3.95 -0.74 -21.25
N VAL A 96 4.62 -0.59 -20.12
CA VAL A 96 4.40 0.54 -19.21
C VAL A 96 5.19 1.72 -19.74
N GLN A 97 4.52 2.85 -19.89
CA GLN A 97 5.18 4.08 -20.32
C GLN A 97 5.88 4.72 -19.13
N HIS A 98 7.00 5.37 -19.40
CA HIS A 98 7.74 6.15 -18.41
C HIS A 98 7.89 7.58 -18.90
N SER A 99 7.62 8.54 -18.01
CA SER A 99 7.79 9.96 -18.30
C SER A 99 8.47 10.67 -17.14
N LEU A 100 9.01 11.87 -17.41
CA LEU A 100 9.57 12.76 -16.39
C LEU A 100 8.69 14.00 -16.18
N THR A 101 7.73 14.24 -17.07
CA THR A 101 6.94 15.49 -17.11
C THR A 101 5.53 15.19 -17.61
N ASP A 102 4.67 14.65 -16.75
CA ASP A 102 3.25 14.41 -17.07
C ASP A 102 2.37 14.56 -15.83
N LEU A 103 1.07 14.72 -16.07
CA LEU A 103 0.04 14.73 -15.03
C LEU A 103 -0.31 13.29 -14.63
N ALA A 104 -0.61 13.11 -13.35
CA ALA A 104 -0.96 11.81 -12.79
C ALA A 104 -2.25 11.90 -11.95
N GLN A 105 -3.00 10.80 -11.94
CA GLN A 105 -4.22 10.63 -11.13
C GLN A 105 -3.91 10.16 -9.71
N VAL A 106 -2.72 9.57 -9.50
CA VAL A 106 -2.20 9.20 -8.19
C VAL A 106 -0.80 9.77 -8.03
N VAL A 107 -0.52 10.39 -6.88
CA VAL A 107 0.77 10.96 -6.53
C VAL A 107 1.33 10.23 -5.32
N VAL A 108 2.51 9.66 -5.47
CA VAL A 108 3.31 9.07 -4.38
C VAL A 108 4.50 9.98 -4.11
N LEU A 109 4.56 10.54 -2.91
CA LEU A 109 5.74 11.24 -2.42
C LEU A 109 6.55 10.33 -1.50
N THR A 110 7.85 10.28 -1.78
CA THR A 110 8.82 9.63 -0.92
C THR A 110 9.96 10.59 -0.62
N GLU A 111 10.50 10.48 0.59
CA GLU A 111 11.61 11.24 1.13
C GLU A 111 11.48 12.77 1.01
N SER A 112 10.26 13.28 1.04
CA SER A 112 10.00 14.72 0.93
C SER A 112 9.89 15.38 2.31
N PRO A 113 10.32 16.64 2.50
CA PRO A 113 10.11 17.36 3.75
C PRO A 113 8.62 17.57 4.05
N LEU A 114 8.24 17.66 5.33
CA LEU A 114 6.84 17.87 5.74
C LEU A 114 6.16 19.02 5.02
N GLU A 115 6.84 20.16 4.89
CA GLU A 115 6.31 21.35 4.22
C GLU A 115 5.91 21.07 2.76
N GLU A 116 6.69 20.24 2.06
CA GLU A 116 6.38 19.82 0.70
C GLU A 116 5.24 18.80 0.67
N GLN A 117 5.20 17.86 1.63
CA GLN A 117 4.10 16.92 1.79
C GLN A 117 2.77 17.63 2.00
N LEU A 118 2.72 18.62 2.90
CA LEU A 118 1.52 19.42 3.18
C LEU A 118 1.09 20.21 1.94
N ARG A 119 2.03 20.93 1.31
CA ARG A 119 1.72 21.74 0.12
C ARG A 119 1.16 20.90 -1.04
N ILE A 120 1.78 19.76 -1.33
CA ILE A 120 1.36 18.89 -2.43
C ILE A 120 0.10 18.12 -2.03
N GLY A 121 -0.01 17.67 -0.78
CA GLY A 121 -1.21 17.01 -0.26
C GLY A 121 -2.45 17.90 -0.36
N ASP A 122 -2.38 19.14 0.11
CA ASP A 122 -3.48 20.12 -0.02
C ASP A 122 -3.85 20.36 -1.50
N PHE A 123 -2.85 20.44 -2.37
CA PHE A 123 -3.06 20.60 -3.81
C PHE A 123 -3.79 19.40 -4.43
N CYS A 124 -3.42 18.19 -4.04
CA CYS A 124 -4.00 16.94 -4.53
C CYS A 124 -5.42 16.75 -4.02
N HIS A 125 -5.62 16.94 -2.71
CA HIS A 125 -6.92 16.86 -2.06
C HIS A 125 -7.95 17.80 -2.70
N ALA A 126 -7.57 19.05 -2.94
CA ALA A 126 -8.44 20.04 -3.58
C ALA A 126 -8.79 19.75 -5.06
N ARG A 127 -8.19 18.72 -5.67
CA ARG A 127 -8.37 18.34 -7.08
C ARG A 127 -8.81 16.89 -7.26
N ASP A 128 -9.18 16.21 -6.17
CA ASP A 128 -9.54 14.79 -6.17
C ASP A 128 -8.43 13.90 -6.77
N ILE A 129 -7.16 14.26 -6.53
CA ILE A 129 -6.00 13.45 -6.90
C ILE A 129 -5.64 12.60 -5.68
N CYS A 130 -5.57 11.28 -5.85
CA CYS A 130 -5.17 10.39 -4.77
C CYS A 130 -3.70 10.65 -4.39
N PHE A 131 -3.45 10.84 -3.10
CA PHE A 131 -2.16 11.24 -2.56
C PHE A 131 -1.68 10.24 -1.53
N ILE A 132 -0.42 9.82 -1.67
CA ILE A 132 0.23 8.85 -0.80
C ILE A 132 1.60 9.38 -0.40
N VAL A 133 1.94 9.32 0.88
CA VAL A 133 3.29 9.60 1.38
C VAL A 133 3.87 8.31 1.92
N ALA A 134 5.10 7.96 1.52
CA ALA A 134 5.80 6.78 1.99
C ALA A 134 7.26 7.11 2.28
N ASP A 135 7.63 7.12 3.56
CA ASP A 135 8.99 7.46 4.00
C ASP A 135 9.59 6.36 4.87
N THR A 136 10.90 6.20 4.76
CA THR A 136 11.72 5.32 5.59
C THR A 136 12.85 6.13 6.22
N LYS A 137 13.11 5.89 7.52
CA LYS A 137 14.18 6.50 8.31
C LYS A 137 14.79 5.42 9.19
N GLY A 138 15.91 4.84 8.74
CA GLY A 138 16.54 3.72 9.41
C GLY A 138 15.58 2.53 9.52
N LEU A 139 15.31 2.12 10.76
CA LEU A 139 14.44 1.01 11.11
C LEU A 139 12.96 1.42 11.29
N ALA A 140 12.58 2.64 10.94
CA ALA A 140 11.21 3.11 11.02
C ALA A 140 10.70 3.54 9.65
N GLY A 141 9.40 3.40 9.45
CA GLY A 141 8.68 3.73 8.24
C GLY A 141 7.32 4.35 8.55
N GLN A 142 6.88 5.21 7.64
CA GLN A 142 5.54 5.79 7.68
C GLN A 142 4.88 5.69 6.31
N LEU A 143 3.56 5.53 6.34
CA LEU A 143 2.69 5.56 5.17
C LEU A 143 1.46 6.41 5.50
N PHE A 144 1.09 7.31 4.59
CA PHE A 144 -0.14 8.10 4.68
C PHE A 144 -0.92 8.00 3.38
N CYS A 145 -2.24 7.90 3.46
CA CYS A 145 -3.14 7.88 2.31
C CYS A 145 -4.26 8.93 2.43
N ASP A 146 -4.45 9.67 1.35
CA ASP A 146 -5.57 10.60 1.15
C ASP A 146 -6.14 10.42 -0.25
N PHE A 147 -7.30 9.76 -0.34
CA PHE A 147 -8.00 9.53 -1.61
C PHE A 147 -9.17 10.52 -1.81
N GLY A 148 -9.15 11.66 -1.11
CA GLY A 148 -10.18 12.70 -1.20
C GLY A 148 -11.39 12.46 -0.30
N GLU A 149 -12.33 13.43 -0.32
CA GLU A 149 -13.53 13.41 0.52
C GLU A 149 -14.51 12.30 0.15
N ARG A 150 -14.50 11.84 -1.10
CA ARG A 150 -15.43 10.83 -1.62
C ARG A 150 -14.72 9.86 -2.55
N PHE A 151 -14.23 8.78 -1.96
CA PHE A 151 -13.64 7.66 -2.69
C PHE A 151 -14.57 6.46 -2.68
N VAL A 152 -14.93 5.93 -3.85
CA VAL A 152 -15.80 4.75 -3.95
C VAL A 152 -14.96 3.49 -4.16
N VAL A 153 -15.06 2.57 -3.21
CA VAL A 153 -14.47 1.23 -3.27
C VAL A 153 -15.52 0.28 -3.82
N ASP A 154 -15.28 -0.30 -4.99
CA ASP A 154 -16.20 -1.24 -5.65
C ASP A 154 -16.26 -2.59 -4.92
N ASP A 155 -15.13 -3.05 -4.38
CA ASP A 155 -15.00 -4.33 -3.69
C ASP A 155 -14.14 -4.17 -2.43
N PRO A 156 -14.73 -3.79 -1.29
CA PRO A 156 -13.99 -3.48 -0.06
C PRO A 156 -13.50 -4.71 0.70
N ALA A 157 -14.06 -5.88 0.43
CA ALA A 157 -13.84 -7.06 1.23
C ALA A 157 -12.65 -7.89 0.74
N GLU A 158 -11.96 -8.53 1.69
CA GLU A 158 -10.95 -9.53 1.37
C GLU A 158 -11.59 -10.87 0.99
N GLY A 159 -10.93 -11.60 0.09
CA GLY A 159 -11.34 -12.93 -0.37
C GLY A 159 -12.46 -12.93 -1.41
N ASP A 160 -12.68 -14.10 -2.00
CA ASP A 160 -13.68 -14.27 -3.06
C ASP A 160 -15.10 -14.09 -2.53
N PRO A 161 -16.02 -13.53 -3.33
CA PRO A 161 -17.43 -13.51 -2.98
C PRO A 161 -17.94 -14.93 -2.72
N VAL A 162 -18.75 -15.09 -1.68
CA VAL A 162 -19.32 -16.39 -1.34
C VAL A 162 -20.19 -16.90 -2.50
N CYS A 163 -20.00 -18.15 -2.87
CA CYS A 163 -20.74 -18.83 -3.93
C CYS A 163 -21.29 -20.16 -3.42
N ALA A 164 -22.53 -20.49 -3.81
CA ALA A 164 -23.14 -21.77 -3.50
C ALA A 164 -23.97 -22.28 -4.67
N VAL A 165 -24.04 -23.61 -4.81
CA VAL A 165 -24.83 -24.27 -5.85
C VAL A 165 -26.26 -24.45 -5.36
N VAL A 166 -27.22 -23.99 -6.16
CA VAL A 166 -28.65 -24.16 -5.90
C VAL A 166 -29.03 -25.63 -6.10
N GLN A 167 -29.59 -26.24 -5.07
CA GLN A 167 -30.21 -27.56 -5.14
C GLN A 167 -31.70 -27.45 -5.42
N HIS A 168 -32.38 -26.54 -4.72
CA HIS A 168 -33.82 -26.36 -4.84
C HIS A 168 -34.24 -24.92 -4.48
N ILE A 169 -35.34 -24.46 -5.08
CA ILE A 169 -35.98 -23.18 -4.72
C ILE A 169 -37.49 -23.42 -4.58
N SER A 170 -38.06 -23.08 -3.41
CA SER A 170 -39.50 -23.18 -3.18
C SER A 170 -40.25 -22.01 -3.81
N GLN A 171 -41.51 -22.25 -4.19
CA GLN A 171 -42.48 -21.21 -4.57
C GLN A 171 -43.28 -20.81 -3.34
N GLY A 172 -43.03 -19.62 -2.80
CA GLY A 172 -43.71 -19.13 -1.61
C GLY A 172 -43.30 -17.71 -1.22
N ASN A 173 -43.82 -17.25 -0.08
CA ASN A 173 -43.51 -15.96 0.50
C ASN A 173 -43.25 -16.12 2.02
N PRO A 174 -41.99 -16.17 2.47
CA PRO A 174 -40.76 -16.05 1.68
C PRO A 174 -40.45 -17.31 0.85
N GLY A 175 -39.71 -17.14 -0.25
CA GLY A 175 -39.11 -18.25 -0.99
C GLY A 175 -37.91 -18.81 -0.23
N VAL A 176 -37.69 -20.12 -0.27
CA VAL A 176 -36.57 -20.78 0.42
C VAL A 176 -35.68 -21.44 -0.63
N VAL A 177 -34.40 -21.08 -0.60
CA VAL A 177 -33.36 -21.65 -1.44
C VAL A 177 -32.55 -22.64 -0.63
N THR A 178 -32.49 -23.88 -1.09
CA THR A 178 -31.56 -24.89 -0.56
C THR A 178 -30.31 -24.87 -1.40
N CYS A 179 -29.16 -24.59 -0.76
CA CYS A 179 -27.86 -24.46 -1.38
C CYS A 179 -26.86 -25.45 -0.77
N MET A 180 -25.83 -25.78 -1.53
CA MET A 180 -24.62 -26.41 -0.98
C MET A 180 -23.40 -25.58 -1.34
N GLY A 181 -22.41 -25.55 -0.44
CA GLY A 181 -21.14 -24.89 -0.69
C GLY A 181 -20.42 -25.47 -1.91
N THR A 182 -19.57 -24.64 -2.52
CA THR A 182 -18.61 -25.09 -3.53
C THR A 182 -17.37 -25.67 -2.85
N GLU A 183 -16.77 -26.72 -3.43
CA GLU A 183 -15.45 -27.28 -3.09
C GLU A 183 -15.15 -27.43 -1.57
N ASP A 184 -15.36 -28.64 -1.03
CA ASP A 184 -15.09 -29.06 0.36
C ASP A 184 -15.84 -28.30 1.47
N SER A 185 -16.63 -27.29 1.14
CA SER A 185 -17.45 -26.53 2.09
C SER A 185 -18.71 -27.30 2.48
N HIS A 186 -18.92 -27.54 3.77
CA HIS A 186 -20.10 -28.23 4.29
C HIS A 186 -21.40 -27.42 4.19
N GLY A 187 -21.39 -26.16 3.76
CA GLY A 187 -22.56 -25.28 3.70
C GLY A 187 -22.31 -24.04 2.84
N HIS A 188 -23.29 -23.14 2.74
CA HIS A 188 -23.25 -22.01 1.81
C HIS A 188 -22.45 -20.78 2.27
N LEU A 189 -22.00 -20.71 3.52
CA LEU A 189 -21.14 -19.65 4.10
C LEU A 189 -21.65 -18.19 4.06
N PHE A 190 -22.82 -17.91 3.48
CA PHE A 190 -23.46 -16.60 3.54
C PHE A 190 -23.79 -16.15 4.96
N ARG A 191 -23.92 -14.82 5.13
CA ARG A 191 -24.33 -14.17 6.38
C ARG A 191 -25.67 -13.46 6.21
N ASP A 192 -26.34 -13.26 7.33
CA ASP A 192 -27.63 -12.57 7.37
C ASP A 192 -27.52 -11.14 6.83
N GLY A 193 -28.39 -10.76 5.90
CA GLY A 193 -28.38 -9.45 5.26
C GLY A 193 -27.43 -9.30 4.06
N ASP A 194 -26.68 -10.35 3.70
CA ASP A 194 -25.92 -10.37 2.45
C ASP A 194 -26.83 -10.10 1.25
N LEU A 195 -26.30 -9.44 0.23
CA LEU A 195 -26.98 -9.34 -1.06
C LEU A 195 -26.50 -10.48 -1.95
N VAL A 196 -27.41 -11.12 -2.68
CA VAL A 196 -27.06 -12.19 -3.62
C VAL A 196 -27.72 -11.98 -4.97
N THR A 197 -27.11 -12.58 -5.99
CA THR A 197 -27.69 -12.72 -7.34
C THR A 197 -27.70 -14.19 -7.73
N PHE A 198 -28.62 -14.52 -8.65
CA PHE A 198 -28.78 -15.86 -9.17
C PHE A 198 -28.33 -15.90 -10.62
N SER A 199 -27.70 -17.01 -11.02
CA SER A 199 -27.37 -17.25 -12.41
C SER A 199 -27.53 -18.74 -12.75
N GLY A 200 -27.92 -19.05 -13.99
CA GLY A 200 -28.05 -20.43 -14.45
C GLY A 200 -29.23 -21.21 -13.87
N VAL A 201 -30.19 -20.56 -13.20
CA VAL A 201 -31.39 -21.20 -12.67
C VAL A 201 -32.34 -21.57 -13.81
N GLN A 202 -32.73 -22.84 -13.91
CA GLN A 202 -33.68 -23.31 -14.91
C GLN A 202 -35.06 -23.53 -14.29
N GLY A 203 -36.12 -23.20 -15.04
CA GLY A 203 -37.51 -23.22 -14.54
C GLY A 203 -37.91 -21.86 -13.97
N MET A 204 -37.28 -21.45 -12.86
CA MET A 204 -37.50 -20.14 -12.20
C MET A 204 -36.54 -19.07 -12.75
N THR A 205 -36.64 -18.78 -14.05
CA THR A 205 -35.67 -17.95 -14.77
C THR A 205 -35.74 -16.47 -14.42
N GLU A 206 -36.82 -16.02 -13.80
CA GLU A 206 -37.04 -14.65 -13.33
C GLU A 206 -35.90 -14.21 -12.39
N LEU A 207 -35.45 -15.13 -11.51
CA LEU A 207 -34.35 -14.91 -10.57
C LEU A 207 -33.02 -14.57 -11.26
N ASN A 208 -32.75 -15.10 -12.46
CA ASN A 208 -31.50 -14.81 -13.18
C ASN A 208 -31.38 -13.36 -13.64
N THR A 209 -32.51 -12.63 -13.68
CA THR A 209 -32.58 -11.25 -14.17
C THR A 209 -32.87 -10.24 -13.06
N GLN A 210 -33.13 -10.72 -11.85
CA GLN A 210 -33.41 -9.83 -10.73
C GLN A 210 -32.15 -9.06 -10.30
N LYS A 211 -32.39 -7.87 -9.77
CA LYS A 211 -31.36 -7.09 -9.06
C LYS A 211 -30.94 -7.84 -7.78
N PRO A 212 -29.76 -7.54 -7.22
CA PRO A 212 -29.30 -8.19 -6.00
C PRO A 212 -30.36 -8.10 -4.88
N ILE A 213 -30.67 -9.24 -4.28
CA ILE A 213 -31.68 -9.35 -3.22
C ILE A 213 -31.03 -9.65 -1.88
N PRO A 214 -31.52 -9.07 -0.77
CA PRO A 214 -31.06 -9.45 0.56
C PRO A 214 -31.53 -10.85 0.91
N ILE A 215 -30.71 -11.58 1.65
CA ILE A 215 -31.04 -12.91 2.16
C ILE A 215 -31.15 -12.93 3.68
N HIS A 216 -31.98 -13.84 4.18
CA HIS A 216 -32.00 -14.25 5.58
C HIS A 216 -31.52 -15.69 5.69
N VAL A 217 -30.54 -15.97 6.54
CA VAL A 217 -29.93 -17.29 6.70
C VAL A 217 -30.73 -18.09 7.72
N LEU A 218 -31.28 -19.23 7.29
CA LEU A 218 -32.04 -20.13 8.16
C LEU A 218 -31.13 -21.15 8.87
N ASP A 219 -30.22 -21.74 8.11
CA ASP A 219 -29.22 -22.70 8.58
C ASP A 219 -28.07 -22.78 7.56
N ASP A 220 -27.15 -23.73 7.71
CA ASP A 220 -25.97 -23.88 6.85
C ASP A 220 -26.27 -24.20 5.37
N PHE A 221 -27.51 -24.60 5.05
CA PHE A 221 -27.93 -25.04 3.72
C PHE A 221 -29.13 -24.28 3.17
N ARG A 222 -29.80 -23.46 3.97
CA ARG A 222 -31.07 -22.83 3.59
C ARG A 222 -31.04 -21.31 3.78
N LEU A 223 -31.46 -20.63 2.71
CA LEU A 223 -31.57 -19.18 2.64
C LEU A 223 -33.03 -18.80 2.35
N GLU A 224 -33.55 -17.83 3.07
CA GLU A 224 -34.79 -17.14 2.72
C GLU A 224 -34.51 -15.97 1.78
N ILE A 225 -35.33 -15.90 0.73
CA ILE A 225 -35.38 -14.83 -0.26
C ILE A 225 -36.78 -14.21 -0.30
N GLY A 226 -36.96 -13.19 -1.13
CA GLY A 226 -38.26 -12.55 -1.32
C GLY A 226 -39.37 -13.47 -1.87
N ASP A 227 -40.50 -12.87 -2.23
CA ASP A 227 -41.65 -13.60 -2.76
C ASP A 227 -41.36 -14.27 -4.13
N THR A 228 -41.46 -15.59 -4.17
CA THR A 228 -41.31 -16.41 -5.38
C THR A 228 -42.64 -17.01 -5.86
N SER A 229 -43.77 -16.65 -5.22
CA SER A 229 -45.09 -17.23 -5.50
C SER A 229 -45.58 -16.97 -6.93
N SER A 230 -45.19 -15.82 -7.51
CA SER A 230 -45.53 -15.45 -8.89
C SER A 230 -44.57 -16.00 -9.94
N PHE A 231 -43.49 -16.67 -9.53
CA PHE A 231 -42.47 -17.15 -10.47
C PHE A 231 -42.80 -18.53 -11.00
N SER A 232 -42.16 -18.88 -12.11
CA SER A 232 -42.22 -20.21 -12.68
C SER A 232 -41.58 -21.25 -11.73
N PRO A 233 -42.07 -22.51 -11.71
CA PRO A 233 -41.54 -23.52 -10.81
C PRO A 233 -40.08 -23.86 -11.16
N TYR A 234 -39.25 -23.96 -10.12
CA TYR A 234 -37.86 -24.37 -10.25
C TYR A 234 -37.74 -25.78 -10.84
N ARG A 235 -36.77 -25.98 -11.74
CA ARG A 235 -36.46 -27.29 -12.32
C ARG A 235 -35.12 -27.83 -11.86
N CYS A 236 -34.04 -27.12 -12.15
CA CYS A 236 -32.68 -27.55 -11.81
C CYS A 236 -31.65 -26.43 -12.03
N GLY A 237 -30.46 -26.65 -11.46
CA GLY A 237 -29.29 -25.80 -11.67
C GLY A 237 -29.42 -24.43 -11.01
N GLY A 238 -28.31 -23.71 -11.01
CA GLY A 238 -28.25 -22.36 -10.48
C GLY A 238 -27.08 -22.18 -9.54
N LEU A 239 -26.56 -20.96 -9.53
CA LEU A 239 -25.57 -20.49 -8.57
C LEU A 239 -26.15 -19.29 -7.83
N VAL A 240 -25.92 -19.25 -6.52
CA VAL A 240 -26.12 -18.07 -5.70
C VAL A 240 -24.76 -17.44 -5.50
N LEU A 241 -24.63 -16.17 -5.87
CA LEU A 241 -23.39 -15.41 -5.81
C LEU A 241 -23.59 -14.18 -4.92
N GLN A 242 -22.74 -14.04 -3.90
CA GLN A 242 -22.72 -12.84 -3.06
C GLN A 242 -22.36 -11.63 -3.90
N VAL A 243 -23.10 -10.55 -3.71
CA VAL A 243 -22.81 -9.25 -4.30
C VAL A 243 -22.16 -8.37 -3.25
N ARG A 244 -20.91 -7.99 -3.49
CA ARG A 244 -20.20 -7.01 -2.67
C ARG A 244 -20.83 -5.64 -2.88
N ARG A 245 -21.09 -4.93 -1.78
CA ARG A 245 -21.59 -3.54 -1.85
C ARG A 245 -20.39 -2.62 -2.02
N SER A 246 -20.50 -1.69 -2.96
CA SER A 246 -19.57 -0.57 -3.01
C SER A 246 -19.66 0.21 -1.70
N GLN A 247 -18.51 0.64 -1.19
CA GLN A 247 -18.39 1.44 0.02
C GLN A 247 -17.77 2.79 -0.33
N GLU A 248 -18.38 3.86 0.19
CA GLU A 248 -17.79 5.20 0.12
C GLU A 248 -16.90 5.43 1.33
N CYS A 249 -15.68 5.88 1.09
CA CYS A 249 -14.68 6.26 2.08
C CYS A 249 -14.38 7.75 1.93
N SER A 250 -14.10 8.42 3.05
CA SER A 250 -13.75 9.83 3.07
C SER A 250 -12.44 10.01 3.81
N HIS A 251 -11.46 10.63 3.18
CA HIS A 251 -10.20 11.01 3.80
C HIS A 251 -10.16 12.51 4.04
N VAL A 252 -9.32 12.93 4.98
CA VAL A 252 -8.98 14.33 5.22
C VAL A 252 -7.59 14.65 4.67
N SER A 253 -7.39 15.90 4.27
CA SER A 253 -6.08 16.38 3.82
C SER A 253 -5.01 16.21 4.91
N PRO A 254 -3.72 16.10 4.54
CA PRO A 254 -2.68 15.81 5.51
C PRO A 254 -2.61 16.89 6.60
N PRO A 255 -2.69 16.51 7.89
CA PRO A 255 -2.79 17.49 8.97
C PRO A 255 -1.46 18.22 9.17
N GLN A 256 -1.52 19.54 9.45
CA GLN A 256 -0.35 20.38 9.73
C GLN A 256 0.48 19.91 10.95
N SER A 257 -0.11 19.04 11.78
CA SER A 257 0.53 18.36 12.89
C SER A 257 0.03 16.91 12.93
N HIS A 258 0.93 15.93 13.07
CA HIS A 258 0.59 14.50 13.22
C HIS A 258 -0.35 14.18 14.41
N GLY A 259 -0.66 15.17 15.27
CA GLY A 259 -1.55 15.05 16.42
C GLY A 259 -3.04 14.78 16.12
N ALA A 260 -3.43 14.60 14.85
CA ALA A 260 -4.76 14.09 14.49
C ALA A 260 -4.79 12.55 14.31
N ALA A 261 -3.64 11.85 14.40
CA ALA A 261 -3.57 10.39 14.34
C ALA A 261 -4.01 9.75 15.68
N THR A 262 -5.27 9.93 16.07
CA THR A 262 -5.87 9.40 17.31
C THR A 262 -6.17 7.89 17.28
N GLN A 263 -5.56 7.09 16.39
CA GLN A 263 -5.93 5.68 16.23
C GLN A 263 -4.88 4.66 16.71
N CYS A 264 -3.69 5.07 17.16
CA CYS A 264 -2.72 4.12 17.72
C CYS A 264 -2.00 4.67 18.97
N PRO A 265 -2.61 4.56 20.17
CA PRO A 265 -2.01 5.01 21.43
C PRO A 265 -0.77 4.21 21.86
N SER A 266 -0.43 3.13 21.15
CA SER A 266 0.72 2.25 21.42
C SER A 266 1.95 2.51 20.54
N CYS A 267 1.86 3.39 19.54
CA CYS A 267 2.98 3.71 18.65
C CYS A 267 3.54 5.11 19.01
N PRO A 268 4.68 5.21 19.71
CA PRO A 268 5.29 6.49 20.08
C PRO A 268 5.75 7.32 18.86
N HIS A 269 5.66 6.77 17.65
CA HIS A 269 6.00 7.42 16.37
C HIS A 269 4.93 8.37 15.84
N SER A 270 3.71 8.30 16.36
CA SER A 270 2.65 9.30 16.10
C SER A 270 3.04 10.72 16.54
N ALA A 271 4.04 10.86 17.42
CA ALA A 271 4.57 12.13 17.90
C ALA A 271 5.86 12.58 17.17
N LEU A 272 6.38 11.82 16.20
CA LEU A 272 7.64 12.12 15.52
C LEU A 272 7.36 12.86 14.20
N PRO A 273 7.61 14.19 14.12
CA PRO A 273 7.59 14.88 12.84
C PRO A 273 8.76 14.41 11.98
N THR A 274 8.57 14.43 10.66
CA THR A 274 9.69 14.54 9.72
C THR A 274 10.55 15.75 10.13
N PRO A 275 11.86 15.60 10.38
CA PRO A 275 12.69 16.69 10.88
C PRO A 275 12.68 17.88 9.89
N PRO A 276 12.66 19.14 10.38
CA PRO A 276 12.55 20.32 9.54
C PRO A 276 13.70 20.44 8.52
N PRO A 277 13.50 21.14 7.39
CA PRO A 277 14.44 21.21 6.25
C PRO A 277 15.76 21.95 6.54
N CYS A 278 16.03 22.32 7.80
CA CYS A 278 17.17 23.11 8.20
C CYS A 278 18.00 22.36 9.25
N ARG A 279 19.12 21.79 8.77
CA ARG A 279 20.14 20.93 9.43
C ARG A 279 19.83 19.45 9.26
N GLY A 280 20.78 18.73 8.66
CA GLY A 280 20.63 17.36 8.18
C GLY A 280 20.12 16.36 9.24
N LEU A 281 19.71 15.19 8.76
CA LEU A 281 19.32 14.07 9.61
C LEU A 281 20.38 13.84 10.71
N PRO A 282 19.96 13.43 11.93
CA PRO A 282 20.89 13.09 12.99
C PRO A 282 21.94 12.10 12.51
N SER A 283 23.20 12.26 12.89
CA SER A 283 24.25 11.33 12.43
C SER A 283 23.98 9.90 12.93
N PRO A 284 24.40 8.85 12.19
CA PRO A 284 24.26 7.46 12.63
C PRO A 284 24.85 7.25 14.03
N LEU A 285 24.13 6.56 14.92
CA LEU A 285 24.50 6.36 16.33
C LEU A 285 24.84 7.67 17.08
N CYS A 286 24.11 8.76 16.77
CA CYS A 286 24.12 10.10 17.35
C CYS A 286 25.04 10.34 18.57
N PRO A 287 25.84 11.43 18.58
CA PRO A 287 26.26 12.05 19.82
C PRO A 287 25.03 12.34 20.68
N GLN A 288 25.12 12.12 21.99
CA GLN A 288 24.01 12.29 22.94
C GLN A 288 23.25 13.63 22.79
N ALA A 289 23.91 14.66 22.27
CA ALA A 289 23.31 15.96 21.96
C ALA A 289 22.23 15.94 20.86
N ASP A 290 22.36 15.14 19.79
CA ASP A 290 21.40 15.13 18.68
C ASP A 290 20.13 14.34 19.03
N ALA A 291 20.29 13.21 19.73
CA ALA A 291 19.16 12.46 20.27
C ALA A 291 18.35 13.28 21.29
N GLU A 292 19.02 14.05 22.16
CA GLU A 292 18.35 14.95 23.10
C GLU A 292 17.60 16.09 22.38
N ARG A 293 18.11 16.60 21.25
CA ARG A 293 17.37 17.58 20.42
C ARG A 293 16.10 17.00 19.82
N VAL A 294 16.16 15.77 19.31
CA VAL A 294 14.97 15.08 18.80
C VAL A 294 13.96 14.85 19.92
N LEU A 295 14.43 14.48 21.11
CA LEU A 295 13.61 14.32 22.30
C LEU A 295 12.96 15.63 22.76
N GLU A 296 13.70 16.75 22.72
CA GLU A 296 13.17 18.07 23.05
C GLU A 296 12.07 18.51 22.07
N LEU A 297 12.28 18.28 20.78
CA LEU A 297 11.25 18.51 19.75
C LEU A 297 10.03 17.61 19.98
N ALA A 298 10.24 16.32 20.24
CA ALA A 298 9.17 15.38 20.51
C ALA A 298 8.38 15.75 21.78
N ARG A 299 9.04 16.23 22.84
CA ARG A 299 8.37 16.75 24.05
C ARG A 299 7.55 18.01 23.75
N SER A 300 8.07 18.92 22.91
CA SER A 300 7.36 20.14 22.53
C SER A 300 6.07 19.87 21.75
N LEU A 301 6.05 18.78 20.96
CA LEU A 301 4.90 18.36 20.16
C LEU A 301 3.97 17.39 20.92
N GLY A 302 4.55 16.47 21.68
CA GLY A 302 3.89 15.42 22.43
C GLY A 302 3.19 15.89 23.71
N ALA A 303 3.39 17.15 24.13
CA ALA A 303 2.67 17.76 25.24
C ALA A 303 1.13 17.69 25.10
N GLN A 304 0.62 17.39 23.89
CA GLN A 304 -0.80 17.23 23.59
C GLN A 304 -1.26 15.77 23.44
N LEU A 305 -0.37 14.77 23.39
CA LEU A 305 -0.67 13.40 22.92
C LEU A 305 -0.45 12.27 23.94
N GLY A 306 0.11 12.55 25.12
CA GLY A 306 0.28 11.57 26.21
C GLY A 306 1.74 11.31 26.61
N PRO A 307 2.01 10.25 27.39
CA PRO A 307 3.36 9.93 27.84
C PRO A 307 4.23 9.46 26.67
N LEU A 308 5.38 10.13 26.49
CA LEU A 308 6.36 9.82 25.45
C LEU A 308 7.32 8.72 25.94
N ASP A 309 7.50 7.68 25.14
CA ASP A 309 8.58 6.71 25.36
C ASP A 309 9.90 7.28 24.86
N GLU A 310 10.67 7.86 25.78
CA GLU A 310 11.93 8.52 25.48
C GLU A 310 13.00 7.56 24.94
N ASP A 311 12.99 6.30 25.36
CA ASP A 311 13.98 5.33 24.93
C ASP A 311 13.75 4.95 23.47
N THR A 312 12.49 4.78 23.09
CA THR A 312 12.11 4.58 21.68
C THR A 312 12.46 5.79 20.82
N VAL A 313 12.26 7.02 21.30
CA VAL A 313 12.64 8.25 20.56
C VAL A 313 14.16 8.33 20.38
N ARG A 314 14.95 8.01 21.41
CA ARG A 314 16.41 7.95 21.31
C ARG A 314 16.87 6.85 20.35
N ALA A 315 16.24 5.67 20.39
CA ALA A 315 16.51 4.57 19.47
C ALA A 315 16.20 4.95 18.02
N PHE A 316 15.07 5.62 17.77
CA PHE A 316 14.74 6.16 16.45
C PHE A 316 15.76 7.19 15.98
N ALA A 317 16.12 8.16 16.84
CA ALA A 317 17.09 9.20 16.50
C ALA A 317 18.43 8.61 16.04
N SER A 318 18.91 7.58 16.74
CA SER A 318 20.21 6.93 16.45
C SER A 318 20.25 6.23 15.08
N VAL A 319 19.11 5.79 14.55
CA VAL A 319 19.01 5.08 13.26
C VAL A 319 18.44 5.94 12.13
N SER A 320 17.90 7.12 12.43
CA SER A 320 17.08 7.91 11.48
C SER A 320 17.79 8.35 10.19
N ALA A 321 19.12 8.43 10.17
CA ALA A 321 19.91 8.69 8.96
C ALA A 321 20.14 7.46 8.08
N GLY A 322 19.78 6.26 8.57
CA GLY A 322 19.90 5.02 7.83
C GLY A 322 18.94 4.97 6.64
N ASP A 323 19.41 4.41 5.54
CA ASP A 323 18.57 3.91 4.46
C ASP A 323 18.77 2.39 4.41
N LEU A 324 17.68 1.63 4.46
CA LEU A 324 17.73 0.18 4.61
C LEU A 324 16.83 -0.47 3.57
N CYS A 325 17.42 -1.29 2.70
CA CYS A 325 16.71 -2.01 1.64
C CYS A 325 15.49 -2.81 2.16
N PRO A 326 15.56 -3.55 3.29
CA PRO A 326 14.38 -4.24 3.83
C PRO A 326 13.23 -3.29 4.21
N MET A 327 13.55 -2.12 4.77
CA MET A 327 12.53 -1.14 5.15
C MET A 327 11.91 -0.49 3.92
N ALA A 328 12.73 -0.12 2.94
CA ALA A 328 12.27 0.35 1.63
C ALA A 328 11.40 -0.68 0.91
N ALA A 329 11.73 -1.97 1.01
CA ALA A 329 10.95 -3.05 0.42
C ALA A 329 9.56 -3.16 1.07
N VAL A 330 9.48 -3.15 2.40
CA VAL A 330 8.21 -3.24 3.14
C VAL A 330 7.33 -2.01 2.88
N VAL A 331 7.84 -0.81 3.15
CA VAL A 331 7.08 0.43 3.02
C VAL A 331 6.73 0.72 1.55
N GLY A 332 7.67 0.49 0.63
CA GLY A 332 7.43 0.66 -0.80
C GLY A 332 6.41 -0.32 -1.36
N ALA A 333 6.38 -1.58 -0.88
CA ALA A 333 5.36 -2.54 -1.27
C ALA A 333 3.97 -2.16 -0.74
N MET A 334 3.87 -1.70 0.52
CA MET A 334 2.61 -1.20 1.08
C MET A 334 2.10 0.00 0.28
N ALA A 335 2.97 0.99 0.02
CA ALA A 335 2.62 2.17 -0.77
C ALA A 335 2.17 1.81 -2.19
N ALA A 336 2.86 0.88 -2.87
CA ALA A 336 2.45 0.40 -4.18
C ALA A 336 1.07 -0.27 -4.13
N GLN A 337 0.78 -1.06 -3.09
CA GLN A 337 -0.53 -1.68 -2.93
C GLN A 337 -1.62 -0.61 -2.75
N GLU A 338 -1.39 0.44 -1.97
CA GLU A 338 -2.34 1.56 -1.83
C GLU A 338 -2.59 2.27 -3.17
N VAL A 339 -1.57 2.46 -4.00
CA VAL A 339 -1.75 2.97 -5.38
C VAL A 339 -2.65 2.04 -6.19
N LEU A 340 -2.48 0.72 -6.10
CA LEU A 340 -3.34 -0.24 -6.80
C LEU A 340 -4.79 -0.14 -6.29
N LYS A 341 -5.02 0.07 -5.00
CA LYS A 341 -6.37 0.30 -4.44
C LYS A 341 -6.98 1.57 -5.02
N ALA A 342 -6.22 2.68 -5.06
CA ALA A 342 -6.65 3.95 -5.65
C ALA A 342 -7.08 3.80 -7.12
N ILE A 343 -6.34 3.02 -7.91
CA ILE A 343 -6.65 2.81 -9.33
C ILE A 343 -7.82 1.82 -9.54
N THR A 344 -7.81 0.72 -8.81
CA THR A 344 -8.69 -0.41 -9.08
C THR A 344 -10.04 -0.32 -8.36
N GLY A 345 -10.14 0.46 -7.28
CA GLY A 345 -11.31 0.48 -6.40
C GLY A 345 -11.50 -0.85 -5.66
N LYS A 346 -10.46 -1.67 -5.53
CA LYS A 346 -10.48 -2.95 -4.82
C LYS A 346 -9.75 -2.82 -3.48
N LEU A 347 -10.28 -3.48 -2.46
CA LEU A 347 -9.88 -3.43 -1.05
C LEU A 347 -10.06 -2.04 -0.43
N LEU A 348 -10.28 -2.01 0.88
CA LEU A 348 -10.31 -0.75 1.60
C LEU A 348 -8.91 -0.11 1.63
N PRO A 349 -8.81 1.21 1.35
CA PRO A 349 -7.57 1.94 1.51
C PRO A 349 -7.18 2.03 2.99
N LEU A 350 -5.90 2.28 3.24
CA LEU A 350 -5.42 2.66 4.57
C LEU A 350 -6.10 3.97 5.00
N ASP A 351 -6.67 3.98 6.22
CA ASP A 351 -7.36 5.14 6.80
C ASP A 351 -6.69 5.56 8.13
N GLN A 352 -5.75 6.51 8.17
CA GLN A 352 -5.01 7.16 7.07
C GLN A 352 -3.50 6.98 7.22
N TRP A 353 -3.01 6.90 8.47
CA TRP A 353 -1.61 6.78 8.82
C TRP A 353 -1.29 5.36 9.26
N LEU A 354 -0.16 4.85 8.79
CA LEU A 354 0.46 3.63 9.27
C LEU A 354 1.90 3.95 9.65
N TYR A 355 2.28 3.58 10.88
CA TYR A 355 3.65 3.61 11.34
C TYR A 355 4.14 2.17 11.50
N PHE A 356 5.36 1.91 11.06
CA PHE A 356 6.00 0.62 11.17
C PHE A 356 7.42 0.82 11.67
N ASP A 357 7.86 -0.01 12.61
CA ASP A 357 9.24 -0.03 13.06
C ASP A 357 9.73 -1.46 13.29
N ALA A 358 11.04 -1.61 13.23
CA ALA A 358 11.77 -2.84 13.50
C ALA A 358 12.92 -2.57 14.48
N LEU A 359 12.65 -1.78 15.53
CA LEU A 359 13.67 -1.36 16.49
C LEU A 359 14.26 -2.54 17.29
N GLU A 360 13.56 -3.67 17.35
CA GLU A 360 14.06 -4.92 17.94
C GLU A 360 15.33 -5.41 17.25
N CYS A 361 15.57 -5.02 15.98
CA CYS A 361 16.80 -5.33 15.27
C CYS A 361 18.04 -4.71 15.93
N LEU A 362 17.90 -3.64 16.74
CA LEU A 362 18.99 -3.04 17.49
C LEU A 362 19.48 -3.93 18.64
N ALA A 363 18.61 -4.78 19.18
CA ALA A 363 18.95 -5.69 20.28
C ALA A 363 19.71 -6.94 19.82
N LEU A 364 19.85 -7.15 18.51
CA LEU A 364 20.59 -8.29 17.97
C LEU A 364 22.09 -8.18 18.33
N ALA A 365 22.72 -9.31 18.65
CA ALA A 365 24.09 -9.35 19.19
C ALA A 365 25.14 -8.61 18.34
N GLY A 366 24.94 -8.53 17.01
CA GLY A 366 25.81 -7.75 16.12
C GLY A 366 25.53 -6.25 16.12
N ALA A 367 24.27 -5.84 16.23
CA ALA A 367 23.88 -4.43 16.23
C ALA A 367 24.13 -3.76 17.59
N ALA A 368 23.93 -4.49 18.68
CA ALA A 368 24.13 -4.00 20.05
C ALA A 368 25.59 -3.62 20.38
N GLN A 369 26.55 -4.05 19.55
CA GLN A 369 27.98 -3.79 19.72
C GLN A 369 28.50 -2.66 18.83
N LEU A 370 27.67 -2.10 17.94
CA LEU A 370 28.09 -1.08 17.00
C LEU A 370 28.41 0.23 17.71
N THR A 371 29.51 0.84 17.32
CA THR A 371 29.95 2.15 17.80
C THR A 371 29.74 3.24 16.75
N GLU A 372 29.78 4.50 17.16
CA GLU A 372 29.72 5.66 16.24
C GLU A 372 30.77 5.56 15.13
N THR A 373 31.97 5.05 15.44
CA THR A 373 33.03 4.85 14.45
C THR A 373 32.70 3.77 13.42
N ASP A 374 31.93 2.74 13.80
CA ASP A 374 31.51 1.67 12.89
C ASP A 374 30.42 2.17 11.93
N CYS A 375 29.54 3.04 12.42
CA CYS A 375 28.45 3.61 11.63
C CYS A 375 28.79 4.93 10.93
N ALA A 376 30.02 5.43 11.10
CA ALA A 376 30.47 6.65 10.46
C ALA A 376 30.56 6.50 8.93
N PRO A 377 30.19 7.55 8.17
CA PRO A 377 30.30 7.53 6.73
C PRO A 377 31.75 7.38 6.24
N VAL A 378 32.04 6.30 5.52
CA VAL A 378 33.31 6.12 4.81
C VAL A 378 33.29 6.90 3.50
N ARG A 379 33.90 8.10 3.47
CA ARG A 379 33.98 8.93 2.24
C ARG A 379 34.47 8.12 1.03
N PRO A 380 33.74 8.09 -0.10
CA PRO A 380 34.38 7.88 -1.39
C PRO A 380 35.09 9.17 -1.83
N ARG A 381 35.86 9.07 -2.92
CA ARG A 381 36.65 10.14 -3.57
C ARG A 381 35.93 11.50 -3.65
N PRO A 382 36.68 12.63 -3.74
CA PRO A 382 36.22 14.02 -3.52
C PRO A 382 35.06 14.56 -4.40
N GLU A 383 34.43 13.75 -5.23
CA GLU A 383 33.34 14.14 -6.14
C GLU A 383 31.94 13.83 -5.58
N CYS A 384 31.81 13.15 -4.43
CA CYS A 384 30.52 12.77 -3.82
C CYS A 384 30.18 13.60 -2.58
N CYS A 385 29.08 14.38 -2.63
CA CYS A 385 28.57 15.22 -1.53
C CYS A 385 27.54 14.52 -0.61
N CYS A 386 27.47 13.18 -0.58
CA CYS A 386 26.46 12.47 0.21
C CYS A 386 27.08 11.56 1.28
N TRP A 387 26.36 11.41 2.39
CA TRP A 387 26.66 10.54 3.54
C TRP A 387 26.51 9.06 3.16
N PRO A 388 27.57 8.24 3.24
CA PRO A 388 27.45 6.78 3.14
C PRO A 388 26.97 6.15 4.45
N CYS A 389 25.94 5.33 4.39
CA CYS A 389 25.73 4.27 5.38
C CYS A 389 26.54 3.05 4.94
N GLN A 390 27.34 2.48 5.84
CA GLN A 390 27.87 1.14 5.61
C GLN A 390 26.69 0.17 5.52
N SER A 391 26.72 -0.71 4.54
CA SER A 391 26.00 -1.99 4.61
C SER A 391 26.45 -2.70 5.89
N LEU A 392 25.54 -2.87 6.86
CA LEU A 392 25.74 -3.75 8.01
C LEU A 392 26.29 -5.09 7.51
N PRO A 393 27.48 -5.54 7.96
CA PRO A 393 27.93 -6.88 7.66
C PRO A 393 27.05 -7.84 8.46
N LEU A 394 25.95 -8.30 7.85
CA LEU A 394 25.24 -9.47 8.34
C LEU A 394 26.20 -10.65 8.19
N PRO A 395 26.56 -11.37 9.27
CA PRO A 395 27.30 -12.61 9.16
C PRO A 395 26.32 -13.68 8.67
N LEU A 396 25.97 -13.65 7.38
CA LEU A 396 25.39 -14.81 6.73
C LEU A 396 26.53 -15.81 6.52
N GLY A 397 26.77 -16.62 7.54
CA GLY A 397 27.51 -17.87 7.44
C GLY A 397 26.72 -18.84 6.56
N LEU A 398 26.73 -18.62 5.25
CA LEU A 398 26.43 -19.66 4.27
C LEU A 398 27.77 -20.20 3.79
N GLY A 399 28.21 -21.26 4.46
CA GLY A 399 29.27 -22.12 3.95
C GLY A 399 28.86 -22.72 2.60
N ALA A 400 29.87 -22.87 1.75
CA ALA A 400 29.81 -23.47 0.43
C ALA A 400 29.21 -24.89 0.41
#